data_AF-A0A7V6Z2E6-F1
#
_entry.id   AF-A0A7V6Z2E6-F1
#
_cell.length_a   1.000
_cell.length_b   1.000
_cell.length_c   1.000
_cell.angle_alpha   90.00
_cell.angle_beta   90.00
_cell.angle_gamma   90.00
#
_symmetry.space_group_name_H-M   'P 1'
#
loop_
_entity.id
_entity.type
_entity.pdbx_description
1 polymer ?
#
loop_
_entity_poly.entity_id
_entity_poly.type
_entity_poly.pdbx_seq_one_letter_code
_entity_poly.pdbx_strand_id
1 'polypeptide(L)'
;MKKSIAVILFACAMTLPVCAADVSAKITGVHLCCKACVDAVQKAIAPVNGATASVDRDARTVTLTGPDAATVQKAADALVAAGYYGKSENSNIKIAADAGAKGTKVPSLKLEGVHLCCNQCVSAVDKAVKSVAGVKEHTATRNASSFEVKGDFEDKAVIQALHDAGLAAKVGGNQ
;
A
#
# COMPACT_ATOMS: atom_id res chain seq x y z
N MET A 1 -65.38 -47.74 1.42
CA MET A 1 -64.87 -47.10 0.18
C MET A 1 -63.94 -45.96 0.60
N LYS A 2 -62.63 -46.19 0.63
CA LYS A 2 -61.65 -45.25 1.19
C LYS A 2 -60.91 -44.60 0.03
N LYS A 3 -61.22 -43.33 -0.26
CA LYS A 3 -60.61 -42.56 -1.35
C LYS A 3 -59.33 -41.88 -0.87
N SER A 4 -58.30 -42.04 -1.68
CA SER A 4 -56.98 -41.42 -1.59
C SER A 4 -57.05 -39.89 -1.58
N ILE A 5 -56.22 -39.24 -0.76
CA ILE A 5 -55.76 -37.86 -0.98
C ILE A 5 -54.26 -37.84 -0.64
N ALA A 6 -53.43 -37.78 -1.68
CA ALA A 6 -52.00 -37.53 -1.56
C ALA A 6 -51.79 -36.01 -1.59
N VAL A 7 -51.23 -35.45 -0.52
CA VAL A 7 -50.84 -34.04 -0.43
C VAL A 7 -49.37 -33.94 -0.81
N ILE A 8 -49.11 -33.31 -1.96
CA ILE A 8 -47.77 -32.95 -2.42
C ILE A 8 -47.39 -31.64 -1.73
N LEU A 9 -46.47 -31.69 -0.77
CA LEU A 9 -45.82 -30.51 -0.21
C LEU A 9 -44.78 -29.99 -1.21
N PHE A 10 -45.06 -28.84 -1.82
CA PHE A 10 -44.09 -28.07 -2.60
C PHE A 10 -43.23 -27.26 -1.62
N ALA A 11 -42.03 -27.76 -1.30
CA ALA A 11 -41.07 -27.05 -0.47
C ALA A 11 -40.43 -25.91 -1.29
N CYS A 12 -40.86 -24.68 -1.01
CA CYS A 12 -40.26 -23.46 -1.56
C CYS A 12 -38.91 -23.23 -0.86
N ALA A 13 -37.80 -23.54 -1.52
CA ALA A 13 -36.46 -23.28 -1.01
C ALA A 13 -36.19 -21.77 -1.04
N MET A 14 -36.19 -21.14 0.13
CA MET A 14 -35.72 -19.76 0.31
C MET A 14 -34.21 -19.69 0.05
N THR A 15 -33.80 -19.12 -1.07
CA THR A 15 -32.42 -18.69 -1.29
C THR A 15 -32.18 -17.42 -0.47
N LEU A 16 -31.59 -17.57 0.71
CA LEU A 16 -31.07 -16.44 1.47
C LEU A 16 -29.92 -15.79 0.67
N PRO A 17 -29.89 -14.45 0.51
CA PRO A 17 -28.70 -13.79 0.01
C PRO A 17 -27.62 -13.94 1.09
N VAL A 18 -26.60 -14.74 0.79
CA VAL A 18 -25.32 -14.66 1.50
C VAL A 18 -24.76 -13.28 1.20
N CYS A 19 -24.90 -12.35 2.15
CA CYS A 19 -24.03 -11.18 2.18
C CYS A 19 -22.63 -11.73 2.48
N ALA A 20 -21.79 -11.84 1.46
CA ALA A 20 -20.37 -12.09 1.68
C ALA A 20 -19.86 -10.99 2.62
N ALA A 21 -19.23 -11.37 3.73
CA ALA A 21 -18.58 -10.41 4.60
C ALA A 21 -17.52 -9.64 3.79
N ASP A 22 -17.43 -8.33 4.00
CA ASP A 22 -16.45 -7.50 3.31
C ASP A 22 -15.02 -8.05 3.51
N VAL A 23 -14.25 -8.07 2.42
CA VAL A 23 -12.84 -8.42 2.47
C VAL A 23 -12.09 -7.25 3.10
N SER A 24 -11.18 -7.55 4.03
CA SER A 24 -10.33 -6.53 4.65
C SER A 24 -8.86 -6.91 4.64
N ALA A 25 -7.99 -5.91 4.58
CA ALA A 25 -6.56 -6.05 4.71
C ALA A 25 -6.00 -4.92 5.57
N LYS A 26 -5.39 -5.29 6.70
CA LYS A 26 -4.67 -4.36 7.56
C LYS A 26 -3.22 -4.26 7.10
N ILE A 27 -2.80 -3.07 6.75
CA ILE A 27 -1.45 -2.73 6.31
C ILE A 27 -0.72 -2.11 7.49
N THR A 28 0.38 -2.72 7.91
CA THR A 28 1.18 -2.29 9.07
C THR A 28 2.50 -1.66 8.65
N GLY A 29 3.08 -0.84 9.52
CA GLY A 29 4.38 -0.22 9.28
C GLY A 29 4.35 0.98 8.33
N VAL A 30 3.17 1.55 8.09
CA VAL A 30 3.01 2.69 7.18
C VAL A 30 3.58 3.97 7.81
N HIS A 31 4.32 4.77 7.06
CA HIS A 31 4.84 6.04 7.57
C HIS A 31 3.74 7.09 7.73
N LEU A 32 3.09 7.11 8.90
CA LEU A 32 2.00 8.01 9.26
C LEU A 32 2.44 8.96 10.39
N CYS A 33 3.27 9.96 10.07
CA CYS A 33 3.85 10.84 11.09
C CYS A 33 3.04 12.12 11.36
N CYS A 34 2.14 12.51 10.45
CA CYS A 34 1.34 13.74 10.59
C CYS A 34 -0.10 13.56 10.11
N LYS A 35 -0.97 14.51 10.47
CA LYS A 35 -2.38 14.49 10.04
C LYS A 35 -2.54 14.55 8.51
N ALA A 36 -1.68 15.29 7.81
CA ALA A 36 -1.75 15.37 6.35
C ALA A 36 -1.52 14.01 5.68
N CYS A 37 -0.75 13.10 6.29
CA CYS A 37 -0.58 11.73 5.79
C CYS A 37 -1.88 10.93 5.88
N VAL A 38 -2.63 11.09 6.99
CA VAL A 38 -3.95 10.46 7.17
C VAL A 38 -4.90 10.90 6.06
N ASP A 39 -5.00 12.21 5.86
CA ASP A 39 -5.89 12.80 4.87
C ASP A 39 -5.46 12.43 3.43
N ALA A 40 -4.15 12.35 3.17
CA ALA A 40 -3.61 11.94 1.88
C ALA A 40 -3.89 10.46 1.55
N VAL A 41 -3.78 9.56 2.53
CA VAL A 41 -4.17 8.14 2.35
C VAL A 41 -5.65 8.04 2.03
N GLN A 42 -6.53 8.69 2.80
CA GLN A 42 -7.97 8.69 2.53
C GLN A 42 -8.28 9.22 1.13
N LYS A 43 -7.62 10.32 0.72
CA LYS A 43 -7.77 10.90 -0.61
C LYS A 43 -7.26 9.98 -1.73
N ALA A 44 -6.20 9.22 -1.50
CA ALA A 44 -5.67 8.26 -2.46
C ALA A 44 -6.63 7.09 -2.70
N ILE A 45 -7.36 6.66 -1.66
CA ILE A 45 -8.29 5.52 -1.76
C ILE A 45 -9.69 5.94 -2.24
N ALA A 46 -10.12 7.17 -1.97
CA ALA A 46 -11.45 7.66 -2.34
C ALA A 46 -11.89 7.41 -3.81
N PRO A 47 -11.00 7.42 -4.83
CA PRO A 47 -11.37 7.10 -6.21
C PRO A 47 -11.64 5.61 -6.47
N VAL A 48 -11.27 4.71 -5.55
CA VAL A 48 -11.48 3.27 -5.69
C VAL A 48 -12.90 2.92 -5.26
N ASN A 49 -13.80 2.81 -6.24
CA ASN A 49 -15.20 2.51 -5.99
C ASN A 49 -15.37 1.19 -5.20
N GLY A 50 -16.16 1.24 -4.13
CA GLY A 50 -16.40 0.10 -3.23
C GLY A 50 -15.30 -0.15 -2.20
N ALA A 51 -14.19 0.59 -2.22
CA ALA A 51 -13.16 0.50 -1.19
C ALA A 51 -13.31 1.62 -0.14
N THR A 52 -12.94 1.31 1.09
CA THR A 52 -12.80 2.27 2.18
C THR A 52 -11.45 2.09 2.87
N ALA A 53 -10.96 3.14 3.53
CA ALA A 53 -9.73 3.11 4.31
C ALA A 53 -9.95 3.69 5.71
N SER A 54 -9.67 2.88 6.73
CA SER A 54 -9.49 3.35 8.10
C SER A 54 -8.00 3.55 8.36
N VAL A 55 -7.61 4.73 8.82
CA VAL A 55 -6.20 5.10 8.98
C VAL A 55 -5.93 5.41 10.44
N ASP A 56 -5.08 4.59 11.05
CA ASP A 56 -4.61 4.78 12.42
C ASP A 56 -3.17 5.30 12.39
N ARG A 57 -3.03 6.59 12.67
CA ARG A 57 -1.73 7.27 12.69
C ARG A 57 -0.85 6.77 13.84
N ASP A 58 -1.43 6.53 14.99
CA ASP A 58 -0.68 6.23 16.21
C ASP A 58 -0.19 4.77 16.18
N ALA A 59 -1.02 3.84 15.66
CA ALA A 59 -0.63 2.46 15.37
C ALA A 59 0.19 2.30 14.08
N ARG A 60 0.27 3.33 13.23
CA ARG A 60 0.91 3.29 11.91
C ARG A 60 0.33 2.21 10.99
N THR A 61 -1.00 2.17 10.94
CA THR A 61 -1.74 1.18 10.16
C THR A 61 -2.80 1.78 9.25
N VAL A 62 -3.07 1.10 8.14
CA VAL A 62 -4.18 1.40 7.23
C VAL A 62 -4.98 0.12 7.03
N THR A 63 -6.25 0.11 7.41
CA THR A 63 -7.17 -0.99 7.13
C THR A 63 -7.98 -0.67 5.89
N LEU A 64 -7.80 -1.46 4.84
CA LEU A 64 -8.53 -1.38 3.58
C LEU A 64 -9.68 -2.38 3.62
N THR A 65 -10.88 -1.96 3.24
CA THR A 65 -12.08 -2.82 3.21
C THR A 65 -12.83 -2.65 1.90
N GLY A 66 -13.36 -3.74 1.34
CA GLY A 66 -14.21 -3.70 0.16
C GLY A 66 -14.96 -5.02 -0.09
N PRO A 67 -15.84 -5.06 -1.11
CA PRO A 67 -16.71 -6.20 -1.36
C PRO A 67 -15.98 -7.47 -1.81
N ASP A 68 -14.76 -7.34 -2.31
CA ASP A 68 -13.97 -8.44 -2.85
C ASP A 68 -12.46 -8.12 -2.80
N ALA A 69 -11.64 -9.15 -2.95
CA ALA A 69 -10.18 -9.02 -2.89
C ALA A 69 -9.60 -8.14 -4.01
N ALA A 70 -10.22 -8.09 -5.19
CA ALA A 70 -9.73 -7.25 -6.29
C ALA A 70 -9.97 -5.76 -5.99
N THR A 71 -11.08 -5.43 -5.35
CA THR A 71 -11.38 -4.06 -4.89
C THR A 71 -10.40 -3.63 -3.79
N VAL A 72 -10.12 -4.51 -2.82
CA VAL A 72 -9.12 -4.23 -1.78
C VAL A 72 -7.70 -4.14 -2.36
N GLN A 73 -7.37 -4.97 -3.36
CA GLN A 73 -6.07 -4.90 -4.06
C GLN A 73 -5.89 -3.56 -4.78
N LYS A 74 -6.92 -3.07 -5.49
CA LYS A 74 -6.87 -1.74 -6.14
C LYS A 74 -6.63 -0.63 -5.12
N ALA A 75 -7.20 -0.73 -3.92
CA ALA A 75 -6.93 0.21 -2.83
C ALA A 75 -5.49 0.09 -2.32
N ALA A 76 -4.94 -1.13 -2.19
CA ALA A 76 -3.53 -1.33 -1.84
C ALA A 76 -2.58 -0.75 -2.91
N ASP A 77 -2.89 -0.93 -4.18
CA ASP A 77 -2.12 -0.37 -5.29
C ASP A 77 -2.17 1.17 -5.27
N ALA A 78 -3.33 1.76 -4.99
CA ALA A 78 -3.51 3.21 -4.84
C ALA A 78 -2.74 3.77 -3.63
N LEU A 79 -2.67 3.02 -2.52
CA LEU A 79 -1.85 3.37 -1.35
C LEU A 79 -0.36 3.44 -1.72
N VAL A 80 0.15 2.43 -2.43
CA VAL A 80 1.55 2.39 -2.91
C VAL A 80 1.81 3.50 -3.92
N ALA A 81 0.91 3.72 -4.87
CA ALA A 81 1.03 4.80 -5.84
C ALA A 81 1.04 6.19 -5.21
N ALA A 82 0.44 6.33 -4.03
CA ALA A 82 0.47 7.55 -3.22
C ALA A 82 1.73 7.70 -2.36
N GLY A 83 2.69 6.77 -2.43
CA GLY A 83 3.99 6.85 -1.75
C GLY A 83 4.04 6.20 -0.37
N TYR A 84 3.05 5.37 -0.04
CA TYR A 84 2.96 4.68 1.25
C TYR A 84 3.24 3.19 1.09
N TYR A 85 4.12 2.66 1.93
CA TYR A 85 4.42 1.22 1.96
C TYR A 85 4.10 0.62 3.32
N GLY A 86 3.84 -0.67 3.35
CA GLY A 86 3.67 -1.44 4.58
C GLY A 86 3.53 -2.93 4.30
N LYS A 87 3.23 -3.71 5.35
CA LYS A 87 3.01 -5.16 5.25
C LYS A 87 1.53 -5.47 5.41
N SER A 88 0.95 -6.18 4.44
CA SER A 88 -0.42 -6.69 4.55
C SER A 88 -0.49 -7.88 5.50
N GLU A 89 -1.43 -7.83 6.46
CA GLU A 89 -1.81 -8.97 7.30
C GLU A 89 -2.72 -9.96 6.53
N ASN A 90 -3.23 -9.59 5.35
CA ASN A 90 -4.00 -10.46 4.47
C ASN A 90 -3.12 -10.94 3.31
N SER A 91 -2.82 -12.24 3.25
CA SER A 91 -1.95 -12.85 2.24
C SER A 91 -2.47 -12.76 0.79
N ASN A 92 -3.78 -12.52 0.62
CA ASN A 92 -4.38 -12.35 -0.70
C ASN A 92 -4.22 -10.93 -1.24
N ILE A 93 -3.82 -9.97 -0.39
CA ILE A 93 -3.60 -8.58 -0.76
C ILE A 93 -2.10 -8.28 -0.73
N LYS A 94 -1.57 -7.95 -1.89
CA LYS A 94 -0.14 -7.70 -2.09
C LYS A 94 0.15 -6.20 -1.96
N ILE A 95 1.27 -5.87 -1.33
CA ILE A 95 1.84 -4.52 -1.37
C ILE A 95 3.04 -4.59 -2.30
N ALA A 96 2.94 -3.91 -3.45
CA ALA A 96 3.93 -4.00 -4.52
C ALA A 96 5.33 -3.62 -4.01
N ALA A 97 6.23 -4.60 -3.97
CA ALA A 97 7.62 -4.43 -3.56
C ALA A 97 8.55 -4.23 -4.77
N ASP A 98 8.08 -4.55 -5.97
CA ASP A 98 8.75 -4.36 -7.24
C ASP A 98 8.68 -2.90 -7.68
N ALA A 99 9.59 -2.11 -7.13
CA ALA A 99 9.75 -0.70 -7.44
C ALA A 99 10.49 -0.43 -8.77
N GLY A 100 10.72 -1.46 -9.61
CA GLY A 100 11.50 -1.34 -10.85
C GLY A 100 13.03 -1.42 -10.68
N ALA A 101 13.53 -1.76 -9.48
CA ALA A 101 14.95 -1.97 -9.23
C ALA A 101 15.45 -3.32 -9.77
N LYS A 102 16.63 -3.33 -10.39
CA LYS A 102 17.26 -4.50 -11.04
C LYS A 102 18.08 -5.36 -10.08
N GLY A 103 18.50 -4.83 -8.93
CA GLY A 103 19.40 -5.50 -7.99
C GLY A 103 20.86 -5.37 -8.42
N THR A 104 21.20 -4.24 -9.04
CA THR A 104 22.53 -3.97 -9.58
C THR A 104 23.13 -2.76 -8.90
N LYS A 105 24.46 -2.72 -8.83
CA LYS A 105 25.18 -1.54 -8.36
C LYS A 105 24.99 -0.39 -9.35
N VAL A 106 24.63 0.78 -8.84
CA VAL A 106 24.44 1.99 -9.64
C VAL A 106 25.14 3.19 -8.97
N PRO A 107 25.68 4.13 -9.76
CA PRO A 107 26.28 5.34 -9.22
C PRO A 107 25.24 6.39 -8.80
N SER A 108 24.05 6.31 -9.39
CA SER A 108 22.91 7.17 -9.12
C SER A 108 21.61 6.40 -9.31
N LEU A 109 20.59 6.74 -8.53
CA LEU A 109 19.23 6.23 -8.64
C LEU A 109 18.23 7.37 -8.48
N LYS A 110 17.45 7.63 -9.53
CA LYS A 110 16.27 8.50 -9.43
C LYS A 110 15.10 7.70 -8.89
N LEU A 111 14.39 8.27 -7.92
CA LEU A 111 13.22 7.70 -7.28
C LEU A 111 12.03 8.64 -7.43
N GLU A 112 10.85 8.10 -7.69
CA GLU A 112 9.60 8.81 -7.93
C GLU A 112 8.46 8.20 -7.13
N GLY A 113 7.35 8.93 -7.02
CA GLY A 113 6.13 8.45 -6.36
C GLY A 113 6.17 8.57 -4.83
N VAL A 114 7.11 9.32 -4.27
CA VAL A 114 7.20 9.55 -2.82
C VAL A 114 6.25 10.64 -2.33
N HIS A 115 5.85 10.54 -1.06
CA HIS A 115 5.02 11.53 -0.38
C HIS A 115 5.79 12.28 0.71
N LEU A 116 6.50 13.36 0.34
CA LEU A 116 7.39 14.11 1.25
C LEU A 116 6.76 15.42 1.77
N CYS A 117 5.50 15.38 2.21
CA CYS A 117 4.74 16.59 2.58
C CYS A 117 5.27 17.34 3.83
N CYS A 118 6.10 16.70 4.66
CA CYS A 118 6.67 17.29 5.87
C CYS A 118 8.14 16.91 6.09
N ASN A 119 8.81 17.62 7.00
CA ASN A 119 10.23 17.40 7.29
C ASN A 119 10.51 16.03 7.93
N GLN A 120 9.55 15.43 8.64
CA GLN A 120 9.72 14.09 9.19
C GLN A 120 9.79 13.02 8.09
N CYS A 121 9.06 13.19 6.98
CA CYS A 121 9.19 12.32 5.82
C CYS A 121 10.59 12.42 5.21
N VAL A 122 11.13 13.63 5.07
CA VAL A 122 12.50 13.86 4.55
C VAL A 122 13.53 13.22 5.50
N SER A 123 13.36 13.38 6.81
CA SER A 123 14.22 12.73 7.81
C SER A 123 14.13 11.20 7.79
N ALA A 124 12.96 10.65 7.47
CA ALA A 124 12.79 9.20 7.31
C ALA A 124 13.52 8.69 6.05
N VAL A 125 13.43 9.42 4.94
CA VAL A 125 14.23 9.16 3.73
C VAL A 125 15.72 9.23 4.04
N ASP A 126 16.17 10.28 4.73
CA ASP A 126 17.58 10.47 5.10
C ASP A 126 18.13 9.28 5.90
N LYS A 127 17.41 8.86 6.94
CA LYS A 127 17.78 7.71 7.76
C LYS A 127 17.79 6.41 6.97
N ALA A 128 16.74 6.16 6.16
CA ALA A 128 16.63 4.96 5.35
C ALA A 128 17.77 4.87 4.34
N VAL A 129 17.96 5.91 3.54
CA VAL A 129 18.93 5.95 2.45
C VAL A 129 20.37 5.90 2.97
N LYS A 130 20.69 6.59 4.07
CA LYS A 130 22.02 6.53 4.70
C LYS A 130 22.33 5.20 5.39
N SER A 131 21.32 4.36 5.66
CA SER A 131 21.55 3.01 6.21
C SER A 131 22.11 2.04 5.15
N VAL A 132 22.01 2.39 3.86
CA VAL A 132 22.47 1.56 2.76
C VAL A 132 23.95 1.82 2.49
N ALA A 133 24.75 0.74 2.52
CA ALA A 133 26.17 0.83 2.25
C ALA A 133 26.44 1.41 0.86
N GLY A 134 27.40 2.34 0.78
CA GLY A 134 27.85 2.95 -0.47
C GLY A 134 27.05 4.17 -0.93
N VAL A 135 25.91 4.47 -0.29
CA VAL A 135 25.22 5.75 -0.47
C VAL A 135 26.08 6.89 0.09
N LYS A 136 26.14 8.02 -0.63
CA LYS A 136 26.87 9.24 -0.23
C LYS A 136 25.95 10.40 0.08
N GLU A 137 24.94 10.62 -0.77
CA GLU A 137 24.03 11.75 -0.65
C GLU A 137 22.68 11.46 -1.31
N HIS A 138 21.68 12.29 -0.99
CA HIS A 138 20.40 12.33 -1.68
C HIS A 138 19.86 13.75 -1.82
N THR A 139 18.94 13.96 -2.75
CA THR A 139 18.31 15.27 -3.01
C THR A 139 16.89 15.40 -2.46
N ALA A 140 16.44 14.46 -1.63
CA ALA A 140 15.10 14.48 -1.04
C ALA A 140 14.84 15.78 -0.26
N THR A 141 13.76 16.47 -0.62
CA THR A 141 13.34 17.73 0.00
C THR A 141 11.84 17.72 0.24
N ARG A 142 11.38 18.62 1.10
CA ARG A 142 9.97 18.76 1.41
C ARG A 142 9.18 19.12 0.15
N ASN A 143 8.01 18.50 0.00
CA ASN A 143 7.07 18.63 -1.11
C ASN A 143 7.59 18.09 -2.46
N ALA A 144 8.74 17.42 -2.49
CA ALA A 144 9.18 16.73 -3.68
C ALA A 144 8.41 15.40 -3.84
N SER A 145 8.05 15.08 -5.09
CA SER A 145 7.48 13.78 -5.50
C SER A 145 8.54 12.83 -6.07
N SER A 146 9.78 13.30 -6.18
CA SER A 146 10.92 12.55 -6.66
C SER A 146 12.22 13.06 -6.02
N PHE A 147 13.25 12.23 -6.00
CA PHE A 147 14.59 12.60 -5.56
C PHE A 147 15.64 11.67 -6.17
N GLU A 148 16.90 12.05 -6.05
CA GLU A 148 18.05 11.27 -6.52
C GLU A 148 18.88 10.81 -5.32
N VAL A 149 19.42 9.59 -5.40
CA VAL A 149 20.41 9.04 -4.47
C VAL A 149 21.70 8.82 -5.25
N LYS A 150 22.86 9.24 -4.72
CA LYS A 150 24.16 9.09 -5.37
C LYS A 150 25.14 8.33 -4.49
N GLY A 151 26.01 7.53 -5.10
CA GLY A 151 26.95 6.66 -4.38
C GLY A 151 27.52 5.52 -5.23
N ASP A 152 27.86 4.40 -4.60
CA ASP A 152 28.07 3.08 -5.24
C ASP A 152 27.30 2.05 -4.41
N PHE A 153 26.04 1.85 -4.73
CA PHE A 153 25.10 1.05 -3.94
C PHE A 153 24.24 0.17 -4.83
N GLU A 154 23.66 -0.89 -4.27
CA GLU A 154 22.65 -1.70 -4.95
C GLU A 154 21.28 -0.99 -4.90
N ASP A 155 20.64 -0.84 -6.05
CA ASP A 155 19.35 -0.13 -6.16
C ASP A 155 18.22 -0.79 -5.33
N LYS A 156 18.14 -2.12 -5.29
CA LYS A 156 17.16 -2.84 -4.46
C LYS A 156 17.36 -2.60 -2.96
N ALA A 157 18.59 -2.40 -2.51
CA ALA A 157 18.86 -2.12 -1.10
C ALA A 157 18.27 -0.75 -0.69
N VAL A 158 18.33 0.25 -1.58
CA VAL A 158 17.69 1.56 -1.34
C VAL A 158 16.17 1.44 -1.31
N ILE A 159 15.56 0.70 -2.24
CA ILE A 159 14.12 0.43 -2.24
C ILE A 159 13.70 -0.28 -0.95
N GLN A 160 14.42 -1.32 -0.55
CA GLN A 160 14.12 -2.07 0.67
C GLN A 160 14.21 -1.18 1.92
N ALA A 161 15.23 -0.33 2.02
CA ALA A 161 15.37 0.59 3.15
C ALA A 161 14.21 1.59 3.23
N LEU A 162 13.69 2.07 2.09
CA LEU A 162 12.50 2.93 2.07
C LEU A 162 11.24 2.17 2.49
N HIS A 163 11.06 0.94 2.00
CA HIS A 163 9.97 0.06 2.39
C HIS A 163 9.97 -0.22 3.90
N ASP A 164 11.13 -0.48 4.49
CA ASP A 164 11.28 -0.70 5.93
C ASP A 164 10.96 0.56 6.74
N ALA A 165 11.11 1.75 6.14
CA ALA A 165 10.69 3.02 6.72
C ALA A 165 9.20 3.34 6.51
N GLY A 166 8.44 2.48 5.83
CA GLY A 166 7.02 2.66 5.52
C GLY A 166 6.74 3.58 4.33
N LEU A 167 7.74 3.80 3.47
CA LEU A 167 7.70 4.70 2.34
C LEU A 167 7.75 3.90 1.04
N ALA A 168 6.83 4.17 0.12
CA ALA A 168 6.91 3.61 -1.23
C ALA A 168 7.61 4.59 -2.16
N ALA A 169 8.49 4.06 -3.00
CA ALA A 169 9.10 4.77 -4.11
C ALA A 169 9.27 3.79 -5.26
N LYS A 170 9.30 4.30 -6.49
CA LYS A 170 9.68 3.54 -7.68
C LYS A 170 10.90 4.16 -8.34
N VAL A 171 11.68 3.35 -9.03
CA VAL A 171 12.76 3.86 -9.87
C VAL A 171 12.19 4.73 -10.98
N GLY A 172 12.69 5.95 -11.08
CA GLY A 172 12.32 6.94 -12.09
C GLY A 172 13.27 6.92 -13.27
N GLY A 173 12.74 6.95 -14.49
CA GLY A 173 13.53 6.88 -15.72
C GLY A 173 14.04 5.46 -16.04
N ASN A 174 14.77 5.33 -17.14
CA ASN A 174 15.35 4.04 -17.56
C ASN A 174 16.70 3.85 -16.85
N GLN A 175 16.83 2.78 -16.05
CA GLN A 175 18.09 2.37 -15.41
C GLN A 175 19.12 1.85 -16.40
#